data_AF-A0A6V8IHI2-F1
#
_entry.id   AF-A0A6V8IHI2-F1
#
_cell.length_a   1.000
_cell.length_b   1.000
_cell.length_c   1.000
_cell.angle_alpha   90.00
_cell.angle_beta   90.00
_cell.angle_gamma   90.00
#
_symmetry.space_group_name_H-M   'P 1'
#
loop_
_entity.id
_entity.type
_entity.pdbx_description
1 polymer ?
#
loop_
_entity_poly.entity_id
_entity_poly.type
_entity_poly.pdbx_seq_one_letter_code
_entity_poly.pdbx_strand_id
1 'polypeptide(L)'
;MPLPIPINMKHLAERNGGIDILRGLTVVLVVIHHMALRIPLAQTGLATIFPLWLLKVFSGNGRSAVTIFFVISGFIITSHTLKRWGTLSQLDWRNFYRRRAARILPCLVTLVVVLSVLDLTQVPDYTIEHTDQSLPRAILAAFGMHMNWYEGQTGYLPCGWDVLWSLSIEEAFYIDFPLFCLITAHFSRFRAFMFFCLAYR
;
A
#
# COMPACT_ATOMS: atom_id res chain seq x y z
N MET A 1 13.41 2.24 37.96
CA MET A 1 12.90 2.07 36.58
C MET A 1 11.68 2.97 36.44
N PRO A 2 11.74 4.09 35.70
CA PRO A 2 10.58 4.96 35.61
C PRO A 2 9.47 4.23 34.85
N LEU A 3 8.27 4.23 35.42
CA LEU A 3 7.05 3.70 34.82
C LEU A 3 6.82 4.35 33.44
N PRO A 4 6.28 3.63 32.44
CA PRO A 4 5.92 4.23 31.16
C PRO A 4 4.94 5.38 31.41
N ILE A 5 5.26 6.55 30.83
CA ILE A 5 4.41 7.73 30.86
C ILE A 5 3.00 7.29 30.42
N PRO A 6 1.94 7.56 31.20
CA PRO A 6 0.58 7.24 30.78
C PRO A 6 0.28 8.04 29.51
N ILE A 7 0.32 7.37 28.36
CA ILE A 7 -0.09 7.96 27.09
C ILE A 7 -1.56 8.33 27.24
N ASN A 8 -1.87 9.61 27.27
CA ASN A 8 -3.24 10.09 27.38
C ASN A 8 -4.01 9.68 26.11
N MET A 9 -4.69 8.53 26.17
CA MET A 9 -5.43 7.96 25.05
C MET A 9 -6.57 8.86 24.54
N LYS A 10 -6.97 9.90 25.30
CA LYS A 10 -7.95 10.88 24.82
C LYS A 10 -7.47 11.66 23.60
N HIS A 11 -6.17 11.94 23.47
CA HIS A 11 -5.65 12.65 22.29
C HIS A 11 -5.59 11.78 21.02
N LEU A 12 -5.53 10.44 21.17
CA LEU A 12 -5.72 9.49 20.07
C LEU A 12 -7.21 9.25 19.75
N ALA A 13 -8.12 9.75 20.59
CA ALA A 13 -9.54 9.47 20.49
C ALA A 13 -10.23 10.34 19.41
N GLU A 14 -9.71 11.53 19.13
CA GLU A 14 -10.26 12.43 18.12
C GLU A 14 -9.76 12.02 16.72
N ARG A 15 -10.72 11.82 15.82
CA ARG A 15 -10.45 11.57 14.41
C ARG A 15 -9.76 12.82 13.84
N ASN A 16 -8.46 12.71 13.57
CA ASN A 16 -7.70 13.82 13.01
C ASN A 16 -8.03 13.97 11.52
N GLY A 17 -8.96 14.88 11.22
CA GLY A 17 -9.40 15.15 9.86
C GLY A 17 -8.27 15.55 8.91
N GLY A 18 -7.22 16.21 9.42
CA GLY A 18 -6.04 16.56 8.62
C GLY A 18 -5.29 15.33 8.10
N ILE A 19 -5.15 14.30 8.93
CA ILE A 19 -4.50 13.03 8.55
C ILE A 19 -5.35 12.27 7.53
N ASP A 20 -6.67 12.27 7.69
CA ASP A 20 -7.60 11.66 6.73
C ASP A 20 -7.56 12.36 5.37
N ILE A 21 -7.53 13.71 5.34
CA ILE A 21 -7.40 14.50 4.12
C ILE A 21 -6.05 14.23 3.45
N LEU A 22 -4.96 14.22 4.21
CA LEU A 22 -3.63 13.94 3.69
C LEU A 22 -3.55 12.55 3.08
N ARG A 23 -4.19 11.55 3.71
CA ARG A 23 -4.32 10.21 3.12
C ARG A 23 -5.11 10.23 1.82
N GLY A 24 -6.24 10.94 1.78
CA GLY A 24 -7.04 11.07 0.56
C GLY A 24 -6.25 11.70 -0.59
N LEU A 25 -5.50 12.76 -0.30
CA LEU A 25 -4.67 13.45 -1.28
C LEU A 25 -3.54 12.55 -1.79
N THR A 26 -2.89 11.78 -0.91
CA THR A 26 -1.83 10.85 -1.33
C THR A 26 -2.38 9.70 -2.17
N VAL A 27 -3.58 9.18 -1.89
CA VAL A 27 -4.24 8.19 -2.77
C VAL A 27 -4.41 8.72 -4.19
N VAL A 28 -4.90 9.96 -4.33
CA VAL A 28 -5.07 10.57 -5.66
C VAL A 28 -3.73 10.69 -6.40
N LEU A 29 -2.67 11.12 -5.70
CA LEU A 29 -1.34 11.21 -6.28
C LEU A 29 -0.78 9.84 -6.68
N VAL A 30 -1.04 8.79 -5.90
CA VAL A 30 -0.66 7.41 -6.24
C VAL A 30 -1.38 6.94 -7.50
N VAL A 31 -2.69 7.18 -7.61
CA VAL A 31 -3.47 6.84 -8.82
C VAL A 31 -2.90 7.56 -10.04
N ILE A 32 -2.64 8.88 -9.93
CA ILE A 32 -2.03 9.67 -11.01
C ILE A 32 -0.66 9.09 -11.38
N HIS A 33 0.15 8.68 -10.41
CA HIS A 33 1.45 8.08 -10.67
C HIS A 33 1.34 6.77 -11.45
N HIS A 34 0.46 5.85 -11.05
CA HIS A 34 0.23 4.60 -11.76
C HIS A 34 -0.30 4.83 -13.18
N MET A 35 -1.22 5.79 -13.36
CA MET A 35 -1.66 6.20 -14.69
C MET A 35 -0.49 6.75 -15.53
N ALA A 36 0.37 7.58 -14.94
CA ALA A 36 1.52 8.17 -15.62
C ALA A 36 2.59 7.13 -16.02
N LEU A 37 2.70 6.02 -15.31
CA LEU A 37 3.60 4.90 -15.64
C LEU A 37 3.12 4.13 -16.87
N ARG A 38 1.80 4.04 -17.10
CA ARG A 38 1.21 3.35 -18.24
C ARG A 38 1.02 4.27 -19.45
N ILE A 39 0.56 5.49 -19.19
CA ILE A 39 0.28 6.51 -20.19
C ILE A 39 1.22 7.68 -19.89
N PRO A 40 2.33 7.86 -20.63
CA PRO A 40 3.21 8.98 -20.39
C PRO A 40 2.44 10.28 -20.56
N LEU A 41 2.08 10.95 -19.47
CA LEU A 41 1.23 12.16 -19.47
C LEU A 41 1.79 13.24 -20.41
N ALA A 42 3.12 13.31 -20.53
CA ALA A 42 3.82 14.22 -21.43
C ALA A 42 3.64 13.93 -22.93
N GLN A 43 3.16 12.73 -23.29
CA GLN A 43 2.87 12.32 -24.68
C GLN A 43 1.38 12.37 -25.01
N THR A 44 0.53 12.78 -24.06
CA THR A 44 -0.92 12.97 -24.27
C THR A 44 -1.25 14.40 -24.66
N GLY A 45 -2.47 14.64 -25.15
CA GLY A 45 -2.99 16.00 -25.39
C GLY A 45 -3.01 16.90 -24.16
N LEU A 46 -2.79 16.37 -22.94
CA LEU A 46 -2.63 17.20 -21.75
C LEU A 46 -1.36 18.06 -21.79
N ALA A 47 -0.34 17.67 -22.56
CA ALA A 47 0.86 18.47 -22.77
C ALA A 47 0.61 19.79 -23.52
N THR A 48 -0.55 19.93 -24.18
CA THR A 48 -0.96 21.19 -24.81
C THR A 48 -1.73 22.10 -23.86
N ILE A 49 -2.24 21.58 -22.75
CA ILE A 49 -3.06 22.31 -21.77
C ILE A 49 -2.24 22.67 -20.52
N PHE A 50 -1.37 21.75 -20.07
CA PHE A 50 -0.54 21.92 -18.89
C PHE A 50 0.94 22.04 -19.23
N PRO A 51 1.71 22.82 -18.46
CA PRO A 51 3.13 22.96 -18.71
C PRO A 51 3.88 21.66 -18.41
N LEU A 52 4.84 21.30 -19.28
CA LEU A 52 5.58 20.04 -19.22
C LEU A 52 6.31 19.81 -17.89
N TRP A 53 6.77 20.86 -17.22
CA TRP A 53 7.42 20.73 -15.91
C TRP A 53 6.44 20.21 -14.84
N LEU A 54 5.16 20.62 -14.90
CA LEU A 54 4.13 20.18 -13.97
C LEU A 54 3.81 18.70 -14.19
N LEU A 55 3.64 18.28 -15.45
CA LEU A 55 3.42 16.89 -15.81
C LEU A 55 4.60 16.00 -15.39
N LYS A 56 5.84 16.48 -15.56
CA LYS A 56 7.06 15.80 -15.09
C LYS A 56 7.16 15.72 -13.56
N VAL A 57 6.70 16.74 -12.82
CA VAL A 57 6.68 16.71 -11.35
C VAL A 57 5.74 15.63 -10.84
N PHE A 58 4.55 15.49 -11.42
CA PHE A 58 3.60 14.43 -11.04
C PHE A 58 4.08 13.04 -11.45
N SER A 59 4.70 12.90 -12.64
CA SER A 59 5.24 11.60 -13.07
C SER A 59 6.51 11.20 -12.29
N GLY A 60 7.38 12.16 -11.96
CA GLY A 60 8.68 11.94 -11.32
C GLY A 60 8.62 11.75 -9.80
N ASN A 61 7.74 12.49 -9.11
CA ASN A 61 7.64 12.43 -7.65
C ASN A 61 6.56 11.47 -7.13
N GLY A 62 5.85 10.76 -8.02
CA GLY A 62 4.79 9.84 -7.61
C GLY A 62 5.27 8.71 -6.71
N ARG A 63 6.56 8.31 -6.80
CA ARG A 63 7.18 7.37 -5.85
C ARG A 63 7.16 7.89 -4.41
N SER A 64 7.39 9.19 -4.21
CA SER A 64 7.32 9.81 -2.88
C SER A 64 5.89 9.80 -2.35
N ALA A 65 4.88 10.00 -3.21
CA ALA A 65 3.48 9.91 -2.81
C ALA A 65 3.12 8.50 -2.32
N VAL A 66 3.63 7.46 -2.97
CA VAL A 66 3.49 6.06 -2.53
C VAL A 66 4.09 5.88 -1.12
N THR A 67 5.32 6.36 -0.88
CA THR A 67 5.95 6.29 0.45
C THR A 67 5.13 6.99 1.52
N ILE A 68 4.69 8.23 1.27
CA ILE A 68 3.90 9.01 2.23
C ILE A 68 2.55 8.32 2.51
N PHE A 69 1.89 7.79 1.47
CA PHE A 69 0.65 7.03 1.62
C PHE A 69 0.81 5.84 2.57
N PHE A 70 1.89 5.05 2.43
CA PHE A 70 2.14 3.91 3.31
C PHE A 70 2.45 4.33 4.75
N VAL A 71 3.25 5.38 4.95
CA VAL A 71 3.55 5.90 6.30
C VAL A 71 2.28 6.35 7.02
N ILE A 72 1.42 7.12 6.34
CA ILE A 72 0.16 7.61 6.92
C ILE A 72 -0.80 6.44 7.20
N SER A 73 -0.91 5.50 6.26
CA SER A 73 -1.78 4.32 6.41
C SER A 73 -1.34 3.46 7.59
N GLY A 74 -0.03 3.26 7.76
CA GLY A 74 0.54 2.60 8.92
C GLY A 74 0.19 3.30 10.23
N PHE A 75 0.41 4.61 10.31
CA PHE A 75 0.07 5.40 11.49
C PHE A 75 -1.41 5.27 11.87
N ILE A 76 -2.34 5.41 10.92
CA ILE A 76 -3.78 5.30 11.17
C ILE A 76 -4.16 3.91 11.67
N ILE A 77 -3.60 2.87 11.06
CA ILE A 77 -3.98 1.49 11.38
C ILE A 77 -3.44 1.10 12.75
N THR A 78 -2.22 1.48 13.08
CA THR A 78 -1.66 1.33 14.42
C THR A 78 -2.46 2.12 15.45
N SER A 79 -2.86 3.36 15.15
CA SER A 79 -3.66 4.19 16.05
C SER A 79 -5.03 3.57 16.32
N HIS A 80 -5.72 3.08 15.29
CA HIS A 80 -6.99 2.37 15.42
C HIS A 80 -6.85 1.06 16.20
N THR A 81 -5.78 0.32 15.94
CA THR A 81 -5.46 -0.90 16.68
C THR A 81 -5.24 -0.61 18.15
N LEU A 82 -4.39 0.36 18.50
CA LEU A 82 -4.14 0.74 19.89
C LEU A 82 -5.39 1.29 20.57
N LYS A 83 -6.23 2.05 19.85
CA LYS A 83 -7.51 2.53 20.37
C LYS A 83 -8.48 1.40 20.70
N ARG A 84 -8.43 0.30 19.93
CA ARG A 84 -9.36 -0.81 20.07
C ARG A 84 -8.90 -1.89 21.06
N TRP A 85 -7.61 -2.20 21.08
CA TRP A 85 -7.04 -3.29 21.88
C TRP A 85 -6.06 -2.81 22.96
N GLY A 86 -5.82 -1.50 23.10
CA GLY A 86 -4.94 -0.92 24.12
C GLY A 86 -3.46 -1.05 23.79
N THR A 87 -3.00 -2.27 23.47
CA THR A 87 -1.61 -2.57 23.09
C THR A 87 -1.56 -3.43 21.84
N LEU A 88 -0.42 -3.40 21.13
CA LEU A 88 -0.17 -4.32 20.00
C LEU A 88 -0.11 -5.79 20.44
N SER A 89 0.27 -6.06 21.70
CA SER A 89 0.32 -7.43 22.25
C SER A 89 -1.05 -8.04 22.52
N GLN A 90 -2.08 -7.21 22.71
CA GLN A 90 -3.46 -7.64 22.93
C GLN A 90 -4.27 -7.68 21.62
N LEU A 91 -3.62 -7.48 20.48
CA LEU A 91 -4.28 -7.50 19.19
C LEU A 91 -4.84 -8.89 18.89
N ASP A 92 -6.14 -8.95 18.64
CA ASP A 92 -6.80 -10.15 18.13
C ASP A 92 -6.64 -10.19 16.60
N TRP A 93 -5.61 -10.92 16.16
CA TRP A 93 -5.26 -11.11 14.75
C TRP A 93 -6.43 -11.65 13.93
N ARG A 94 -7.18 -12.62 14.47
CA ARG A 94 -8.30 -13.24 13.74
C ARG A 94 -9.41 -12.22 13.49
N ASN A 95 -9.76 -11.44 14.51
CA ASN A 95 -10.79 -10.41 14.36
C ASN A 95 -10.35 -9.25 13.47
N PHE A 96 -9.06 -8.88 13.50
CA PHE A 96 -8.48 -7.87 12.62
C PHE A 96 -8.60 -8.30 11.14
N TYR A 97 -8.07 -9.48 10.80
CA TYR A 97 -8.10 -9.98 9.43
C TYR A 97 -9.50 -10.29 8.93
N ARG A 98 -10.41 -10.81 9.78
CA ARG A 98 -11.78 -11.10 9.36
C ARG A 98 -12.53 -9.85 8.87
N ARG A 99 -12.41 -8.74 9.60
CA ARG A 99 -13.05 -7.46 9.21
C ARG A 99 -12.48 -6.92 7.91
N ARG A 100 -11.18 -7.11 7.73
CA ARG A 100 -10.45 -6.64 6.57
C ARG A 100 -10.77 -7.48 5.33
N ALA A 101 -10.72 -8.79 5.46
CA ALA A 101 -11.14 -9.75 4.45
C ALA A 101 -12.59 -9.49 3.99
N ALA A 102 -13.52 -9.25 4.91
CA ALA A 102 -14.90 -8.92 4.58
C ALA A 102 -15.05 -7.61 3.78
N ARG A 103 -14.09 -6.68 3.87
CA ARG A 103 -14.07 -5.43 3.10
C ARG A 103 -13.35 -5.57 1.75
N ILE A 104 -12.28 -6.35 1.68
CA ILE A 104 -11.37 -6.41 0.51
C ILE A 104 -11.72 -7.56 -0.42
N LEU A 105 -12.01 -8.75 0.11
CA LEU A 105 -12.25 -9.95 -0.70
C LEU A 105 -13.37 -9.79 -1.73
N PRO A 106 -14.53 -9.15 -1.45
CA PRO A 106 -15.58 -9.01 -2.46
C PRO A 106 -15.10 -8.26 -3.71
N CYS A 107 -14.40 -7.14 -3.49
CA CYS A 107 -13.85 -6.34 -4.58
C CYS A 107 -12.70 -7.08 -5.30
N LEU A 108 -11.82 -7.76 -4.54
CA LEU A 108 -10.71 -8.53 -5.10
C LEU A 108 -11.22 -9.66 -6.00
N VAL A 109 -12.18 -10.46 -5.51
CA VAL A 109 -12.77 -11.56 -6.28
C VAL A 109 -13.42 -11.02 -7.55
N THR A 110 -14.20 -9.94 -7.44
CA THR A 110 -14.84 -9.32 -8.61
C THR A 110 -13.81 -8.86 -9.63
N LEU A 111 -12.76 -8.17 -9.19
CA LEU A 111 -11.69 -7.69 -10.06
C LEU A 111 -10.98 -8.86 -10.75
N VAL A 112 -10.56 -9.88 -10.01
CA VAL A 112 -9.86 -11.04 -10.57
C VAL A 112 -10.75 -11.80 -11.56
N VAL A 113 -12.04 -11.96 -11.27
CA VAL A 113 -13.00 -12.57 -12.21
C VAL A 113 -13.09 -11.76 -13.50
N VAL A 114 -13.28 -10.43 -13.40
CA VAL A 114 -13.36 -9.56 -14.58
C VAL A 114 -12.07 -9.64 -15.41
N LEU A 115 -10.90 -9.52 -14.78
CA LEU A 115 -9.62 -9.58 -15.49
C LEU A 115 -9.37 -10.96 -16.11
N SER A 116 -9.78 -12.03 -15.44
CA SER A 116 -9.69 -13.40 -15.99
C SER A 116 -10.59 -13.57 -17.22
N VAL A 117 -11.81 -13.01 -17.19
CA VAL A 117 -12.71 -13.05 -18.35
C VAL A 117 -12.13 -12.24 -19.52
N LEU A 118 -11.57 -11.06 -19.26
CA LEU A 118 -10.95 -10.23 -20.30
C LEU A 118 -9.74 -10.93 -20.95
N ASP A 119 -8.90 -11.59 -20.14
CA ASP A 119 -7.78 -12.40 -20.63
C ASP A 119 -8.27 -13.59 -21.48
N LEU A 120 -9.24 -14.37 -20.98
CA LEU A 120 -9.78 -15.53 -21.70
C LEU A 120 -10.52 -15.16 -22.99
N THR A 121 -11.11 -13.97 -23.06
CA THR A 121 -11.77 -13.43 -24.26
C THR A 121 -10.82 -12.67 -25.18
N GLN A 122 -9.52 -12.64 -24.84
CA GLN A 122 -8.45 -12.05 -25.65
C GLN A 122 -8.70 -10.57 -25.97
N VAL A 123 -9.21 -9.82 -24.99
CA VAL A 123 -9.42 -8.37 -25.14
C VAL A 123 -8.04 -7.70 -25.23
N PRO A 124 -7.80 -6.84 -26.24
CA PRO A 124 -6.54 -6.12 -26.38
C PRO A 124 -6.14 -5.40 -25.08
N ASP A 125 -4.84 -5.39 -24.77
CA ASP A 125 -4.24 -4.79 -23.55
C ASP A 125 -4.56 -5.49 -22.20
N TYR A 126 -5.46 -6.48 -22.18
CA TYR A 126 -5.80 -7.27 -20.99
C TYR A 126 -5.28 -8.71 -21.03
N THR A 127 -4.81 -9.16 -22.19
CA THR A 127 -4.29 -10.51 -22.40
C THR A 127 -2.85 -10.66 -21.89
N ILE A 128 -2.59 -11.76 -21.18
CA ILE A 128 -1.25 -12.15 -20.73
C ILE A 128 -0.50 -12.80 -21.90
N GLU A 129 0.41 -12.04 -22.51
CA GLU A 129 1.18 -12.49 -23.69
C GLU A 129 2.62 -12.93 -23.36
N HIS A 130 3.12 -12.60 -22.16
CA HIS A 130 4.49 -12.94 -21.75
C HIS A 130 4.64 -14.44 -21.48
N THR A 131 5.69 -15.05 -22.04
CA THR A 131 5.98 -16.49 -21.89
C THR A 131 6.21 -16.96 -20.45
N ASP A 132 6.70 -16.07 -19.58
CA ASP A 132 6.93 -16.37 -18.16
C ASP A 132 5.71 -16.12 -17.28
N GLN A 133 4.63 -15.59 -17.88
CA GLN A 133 3.39 -15.26 -17.18
C GLN A 133 2.27 -16.23 -17.55
N SER A 134 1.31 -16.41 -16.65
CA SER A 134 0.10 -17.16 -16.94
C SER A 134 -1.05 -16.75 -16.03
N LEU A 135 -2.28 -16.85 -16.53
CA LEU A 135 -3.48 -16.52 -15.77
C LEU A 135 -3.56 -17.25 -14.41
N PRO A 136 -3.31 -18.58 -14.31
CA PRO A 136 -3.32 -19.25 -13.01
C PRO A 136 -2.28 -18.70 -12.02
N ARG A 137 -1.10 -18.32 -12.51
CA ARG A 137 -0.04 -17.73 -11.66
C ARG A 137 -0.41 -16.32 -11.22
N ALA A 138 -1.02 -15.51 -12.11
CA ALA A 138 -1.54 -14.19 -11.76
C ALA A 138 -2.66 -14.26 -10.70
N ILE A 139 -3.59 -15.23 -10.82
CA ILE A 139 -4.63 -15.49 -9.84
C ILE A 139 -4.03 -15.91 -8.49
N LEU A 140 -3.06 -16.84 -8.50
CA LEU A 140 -2.33 -17.24 -7.30
C LEU A 140 -1.60 -16.06 -6.63
N ALA A 141 -0.97 -15.20 -7.43
CA ALA A 141 -0.30 -14.00 -6.96
C ALA A 141 -1.27 -13.00 -6.31
N ALA A 142 -2.45 -12.80 -6.92
CA ALA A 142 -3.49 -11.92 -6.42
C ALA A 142 -4.05 -12.39 -5.07
N PHE A 143 -4.49 -13.64 -4.97
CA PHE A 143 -5.06 -14.16 -3.71
C PHE A 143 -4.00 -14.44 -2.65
N GLY A 144 -2.77 -14.75 -3.07
CA GLY A 144 -1.63 -14.92 -2.18
C GLY A 144 -0.97 -13.61 -1.76
N MET A 145 -1.50 -12.45 -2.14
CA MET A 145 -0.98 -11.11 -1.79
C MET A 145 0.51 -10.93 -2.09
N HIS A 146 0.99 -11.50 -3.20
CA HIS A 146 2.41 -11.45 -3.59
C HIS A 146 2.59 -10.97 -5.03
N MET A 147 1.67 -10.14 -5.53
CA MET A 147 1.73 -9.62 -6.90
C MET A 147 3.04 -8.88 -7.19
N ASN A 148 3.57 -8.14 -6.22
CA ASN A 148 4.83 -7.40 -6.35
C ASN A 148 6.01 -8.30 -6.67
N TRP A 149 6.04 -9.47 -6.05
CA TRP A 149 7.11 -10.44 -6.24
C TRP A 149 6.98 -11.07 -7.62
N TYR A 150 5.76 -11.43 -8.00
CA TYR A 150 5.47 -12.00 -9.31
C TYR A 150 5.84 -11.04 -10.45
N GLU A 151 5.41 -9.78 -10.36
CA GLU A 151 5.76 -8.76 -11.35
C GLU A 151 7.26 -8.41 -11.34
N GLY A 152 7.90 -8.43 -10.16
CA GLY A 152 9.34 -8.21 -10.05
C GLY A 152 10.18 -9.30 -10.75
N GLN A 153 9.65 -10.52 -10.88
CA GLN A 153 10.31 -11.64 -11.54
C GLN A 153 9.95 -11.78 -13.03
N THR A 154 8.72 -11.42 -13.40
CA THR A 154 8.16 -11.75 -14.72
C THR A 154 7.78 -10.52 -15.55
N GLY A 155 8.02 -9.31 -15.04
CA GLY A 155 7.55 -8.07 -15.64
C GLY A 155 6.12 -7.72 -15.21
N TYR A 156 5.67 -6.51 -15.57
CA TYR A 156 4.32 -6.07 -15.23
C TYR A 156 3.26 -6.90 -15.95
N LEU A 157 2.15 -7.19 -15.25
CA LEU A 157 1.00 -7.81 -15.88
C LEU A 157 0.26 -6.81 -16.81
N PRO A 158 -0.67 -7.29 -17.65
CA PRO A 158 -1.53 -6.45 -18.48
C PRO A 158 -2.39 -5.46 -17.67
N CYS A 159 -3.13 -4.59 -18.36
CA CYS A 159 -3.89 -3.52 -17.74
C CYS A 159 -4.79 -4.00 -16.58
N GLY A 160 -4.77 -3.28 -15.47
CA GLY A 160 -5.67 -3.50 -14.33
C GLY A 160 -5.15 -4.46 -13.27
N TRP A 161 -4.24 -5.37 -13.63
CA TRP A 161 -3.58 -6.27 -12.67
C TRP A 161 -2.59 -5.52 -11.76
N ASP A 162 -1.96 -4.46 -12.25
CA ASP A 162 -0.94 -3.67 -11.54
C ASP A 162 -1.49 -2.95 -10.30
N VAL A 163 -2.81 -2.73 -10.22
CA VAL A 163 -3.46 -2.19 -9.01
C VAL A 163 -3.30 -3.14 -7.82
N LEU A 164 -3.19 -4.45 -8.08
CA LEU A 164 -2.99 -5.47 -7.04
C LEU A 164 -1.57 -5.43 -6.44
N TRP A 165 -0.64 -4.72 -7.08
CA TRP A 165 0.68 -4.47 -6.53
C TRP A 165 0.59 -3.69 -5.21
N SER A 166 -0.08 -2.54 -5.24
CA SER A 166 -0.25 -1.70 -4.04
C SER A 166 -1.01 -2.44 -2.95
N LEU A 167 -2.03 -3.23 -3.31
CA LEU A 167 -2.78 -4.08 -2.37
C LEU A 167 -1.88 -5.12 -1.70
N SER A 168 -1.02 -5.80 -2.47
CA SER A 168 -0.09 -6.80 -1.96
C SER A 168 0.92 -6.19 -0.97
N ILE A 169 1.48 -5.00 -1.28
CA ILE A 169 2.32 -4.29 -0.31
C ILE A 169 1.53 -3.92 0.93
N GLU A 170 0.31 -3.40 0.75
CA GLU A 170 -0.53 -2.97 1.86
C GLU A 170 -0.77 -4.13 2.85
N GLU A 171 -1.11 -5.33 2.35
CA GLU A 171 -1.30 -6.50 3.18
C GLU A 171 -0.01 -6.98 3.88
N ALA A 172 1.13 -6.98 3.17
CA ALA A 172 2.43 -7.28 3.79
C ALA A 172 2.76 -6.30 4.93
N PHE A 173 2.48 -5.01 4.71
CA PHE A 173 2.69 -3.97 5.71
C PHE A 173 1.91 -4.20 7.02
N TYR A 174 0.74 -4.85 6.98
CA TYR A 174 -0.02 -5.18 8.21
C TYR A 174 0.56 -6.28 9.05
N ILE A 175 1.38 -7.13 8.46
CA ILE A 175 2.13 -8.15 9.18
C ILE A 175 3.44 -7.55 9.65
N ASP A 176 4.17 -6.94 8.72
CA ASP A 176 5.54 -6.49 8.95
C ASP A 176 5.60 -5.33 9.95
N PHE A 177 4.69 -4.36 9.87
CA PHE A 177 4.75 -3.18 10.73
C PHE A 177 4.51 -3.52 12.22
N PRO A 178 3.44 -4.23 12.61
CA PRO A 178 3.27 -4.62 14.01
C PRO A 178 4.38 -5.57 14.49
N LEU A 179 4.86 -6.50 13.65
CA LEU A 179 5.99 -7.36 14.00
C LEU A 179 7.25 -6.54 14.25
N PHE A 180 7.56 -5.59 13.37
CA PHE A 180 8.66 -4.66 13.53
C PHE A 180 8.51 -3.86 14.84
N CYS A 181 7.32 -3.35 15.15
CA CYS A 181 7.06 -2.68 16.43
C CYS A 181 7.25 -3.60 17.65
N LEU A 182 6.81 -4.86 17.59
CA LEU A 182 7.00 -5.82 18.68
C LEU A 182 8.48 -6.16 18.89
N ILE A 183 9.23 -6.41 17.81
CA ILE A 183 10.67 -6.66 17.85
C ILE A 183 11.38 -5.45 18.45
N THR A 184 11.14 -4.25 17.92
CA THR A 184 11.81 -3.02 18.39
C THR A 184 11.40 -2.59 19.79
N ALA A 185 10.19 -2.93 20.26
CA ALA A 185 9.76 -2.72 21.64
C ALA A 185 10.53 -3.59 22.64
N HIS A 186 10.95 -4.79 22.23
CA HIS A 186 11.78 -5.67 23.06
C HIS A 186 13.27 -5.31 23.02
N PHE A 187 13.75 -4.70 21.92
CA PHE A 187 15.15 -4.26 21.79
C PHE A 187 15.33 -2.78 22.13
N SER A 188 15.47 -2.46 23.42
CA SER A 188 15.83 -1.11 23.91
C SER A 188 17.10 -0.54 23.24
N ARG A 189 18.01 -1.41 22.81
CA ARG A 189 19.25 -1.06 22.08
C ARG A 189 19.01 -0.67 20.62
N PHE A 190 17.97 -1.19 19.97
CA PHE A 190 17.64 -0.82 18.58
C PHE A 190 17.09 0.60 18.49
N ARG A 191 16.32 1.04 19.47
CA ARG A 191 15.90 2.45 19.59
C ARG A 191 17.11 3.37 19.70
N ALA A 192 18.08 3.04 20.56
CA ALA A 192 19.32 3.79 20.70
C ALA A 192 20.17 3.79 19.41
N PHE A 193 20.24 2.66 18.70
CA PHE A 193 20.92 2.53 17.42
C PHE A 193 20.26 3.37 16.31
N MET A 194 18.93 3.40 16.24
CA MET A 194 18.20 4.20 15.26
C MET A 194 18.35 5.71 15.54
N PHE A 195 18.31 6.12 16.81
CA PHE A 195 18.64 7.49 17.21
C PHE A 195 20.10 7.84 16.91
N PHE A 196 21.03 6.90 17.10
CA PHE A 196 22.45 7.07 16.74
C PHE A 196 22.62 7.24 15.22
N CYS A 197 22.01 6.40 14.39
CA CYS A 197 22.07 6.52 12.93
C CYS A 197 21.42 7.81 12.39
N LEU A 198 20.38 8.33 13.06
CA LEU A 198 19.74 9.60 12.70
C LEU A 198 20.50 10.83 13.21
N ALA A 199 21.23 10.72 14.31
CA ALA A 199 22.05 11.80 14.88
C ALA A 199 23.42 11.96 14.19
N TYR A 200 23.86 10.95 13.43
CA TYR A 200 25.13 10.93 12.70
C TYR A 200 24.97 11.11 11.18
N ARG A 201 23.87 11.73 10.75
CA ARG A 201 23.63 12.13 9.36
C ARG A 201 23.59 13.66 9.27
#